data_AF-A0AAD7IZR1-F1
#
_entry.id   AF-A0AAD7IZR1-F1
#
_cell.length_a   1.000
_cell.length_b   1.000
_cell.length_c   1.000
_cell.angle_alpha   90.00
_cell.angle_beta   90.00
_cell.angle_gamma   90.00
#
_symmetry.space_group_name_H-M   'P 1'
#
loop_
_entity.id
_entity.type
_entity.pdbx_description
1 polymer ?
#
loop_
_entity_poly.entity_id
_entity_poly.type
_entity_poly.pdbx_seq_one_letter_code
_entity_poly.pdbx_strand_id
1 'polypeptide(L)' 'MGTHSTLSDTYTPPNHPSALSHPDVVQKYIQKELSEHHYTGPFSKSRLELLIGPFRSSPL' A
#
# COMPACT_ATOMS: atom_id res chain seq x y z
N MET A 1 13.90 23.68 1.95
CA MET A 1 12.86 23.80 3.00
C MET A 1 11.80 22.74 2.72
N GLY A 2 11.71 21.69 3.53
CA GLY A 2 10.68 20.66 3.38
C GLY A 2 9.42 21.07 4.16
N THR A 3 8.25 21.00 3.54
CA THR A 3 6.98 21.27 4.21
C THR A 3 6.64 20.10 5.12
N HIS A 4 6.94 20.24 6.41
CA HIS A 4 6.57 19.25 7.42
C HIS A 4 5.06 19.38 7.71
N SER A 5 4.24 18.88 6.80
CA SER A 5 2.81 18.70 7.07
C SER A 5 2.62 17.42 7.87
N THR A 6 2.12 17.54 9.09
CA THR A 6 1.77 16.39 9.92
C THR A 6 0.60 15.64 9.27
N LEU A 7 0.80 14.36 8.98
CA LEU A 7 -0.26 13.47 8.55
C LEU A 7 -1.21 13.20 9.72
N SER A 8 -2.40 13.78 9.70
CA SER A 8 -3.43 13.55 10.72
C SER A 8 -4.26 12.30 10.44
N ASP A 9 -4.44 11.97 9.15
CA ASP A 9 -5.33 10.90 8.70
C ASP A 9 -4.65 10.01 7.66
N THR A 10 -5.02 8.73 7.67
CA THR A 10 -4.58 7.79 6.66
C THR A 10 -5.42 7.89 5.41
N TYR A 11 -4.75 8.13 4.28
CA TYR A 11 -5.41 8.20 2.98
C TYR A 11 -4.84 7.17 2.01
N THR A 12 -5.72 6.30 1.54
CA THR A 12 -5.43 5.18 0.63
C THR A 12 -6.32 5.41 -0.59
N PRO A 13 -5.82 6.05 -1.67
CA PRO A 13 -6.63 6.29 -2.86
C PRO A 13 -7.05 4.97 -3.52
N PRO A 14 -8.19 4.93 -4.23
CA PRO A 14 -8.57 3.77 -5.01
C PRO A 14 -7.52 3.49 -6.10
N ASN A 15 -7.26 2.21 -6.36
CA ASN A 15 -6.33 1.79 -7.41
C ASN A 15 -6.81 2.24 -8.79
N HIS A 16 -5.85 2.42 -9.70
CA HIS A 16 -6.15 2.78 -11.08
C HIS A 16 -6.99 1.66 -11.74
N PRO A 17 -7.93 1.98 -12.65
CA PRO A 17 -8.79 0.98 -13.28
C PRO A 17 -8.02 -0.16 -13.95
N SER A 18 -6.82 0.09 -14.48
CA SER A 18 -5.97 -0.96 -15.08
C SER A 18 -5.61 -2.08 -14.10
N ALA A 19 -5.36 -1.74 -12.83
CA ALA A 19 -5.05 -2.70 -11.78
C ALA A 19 -6.30 -3.51 -11.38
N LEU A 20 -7.48 -2.90 -11.45
CA LEU A 20 -8.77 -3.58 -11.23
C LEU A 20 -9.15 -4.49 -12.40
N SER A 21 -8.79 -4.12 -13.64
CA SER A 21 -9.05 -4.91 -14.85
C SER A 21 -8.14 -6.13 -14.98
N HIS A 22 -6.97 -6.14 -14.33
CA HIS A 22 -6.00 -7.24 -14.41
C HIS A 22 -5.55 -7.71 -13.03
N PRO A 23 -6.48 -8.20 -12.18
CA PRO A 23 -6.16 -8.62 -10.81
C PRO A 23 -5.13 -9.74 -10.78
N ASP A 24 -5.11 -10.60 -11.81
CA ASP A 24 -4.19 -11.73 -11.91
C ASP A 24 -2.72 -11.28 -12.03
N VAL A 25 -2.48 -10.18 -12.75
CA VAL A 25 -1.14 -9.62 -12.94
C VAL A 25 -0.64 -9.03 -11.63
N VAL A 26 -1.50 -8.28 -10.94
CA VAL A 26 -1.20 -7.69 -9.62
C VAL A 26 -0.90 -8.79 -8.61
N GLN A 27 -1.72 -9.84 -8.57
CA GLN A 27 -1.53 -10.96 -7.64
C GLN A 27 -0.24 -11.74 -7.94
N LYS A 28 0.07 -12.01 -9.22
CA LYS A 28 1.34 -12.64 -9.62
C LYS A 28 2.55 -11.81 -9.20
N TYR A 29 2.47 -10.48 -9.35
CA TYR A 29 3.54 -9.58 -8.94
C TYR A 29 3.73 -9.61 -7.42
N ILE A 30 2.65 -9.51 -6.65
CA ILE A 30 2.71 -9.62 -5.17
C ILE A 30 3.31 -10.96 -4.73
N GLN A 31 2.89 -12.07 -5.33
CA GLN A 31 3.43 -13.39 -5.01
C GLN A 31 4.92 -13.52 -5.31
N LYS A 32 5.37 -12.94 -6.43
CA LYS A 32 6.79 -12.89 -6.77
C LYS A 32 7.59 -12.12 -5.71
N GLU A 33 7.17 -10.90 -5.37
CA GLU A 33 7.86 -10.07 -4.38
C GLU A 33 7.84 -10.69 -2.96
N LEU A 34 6.76 -11.42 -2.61
CA LEU A 34 6.71 -12.21 -1.38
C LEU A 34 7.71 -13.38 -1.40
N SER A 35 7.86 -14.08 -2.54
CA SER A 35 8.82 -15.18 -2.68
C SER A 35 10.28 -14.68 -2.60
N GLU A 36 10.52 -13.45 -3.08
CA GLU A 36 11.81 -12.77 -3.01
C GLU A 36 12.06 -12.11 -1.65
N HIS A 37 11.13 -12.24 -0.69
CA HIS A 37 11.19 -11.63 0.64
C HIS A 37 11.28 -10.09 0.64
N HIS A 38 10.93 -9.45 -0.49
CA HIS A 38 10.83 -8.00 -0.59
C HIS A 38 9.57 -7.49 0.12
N TYR A 39 8.49 -8.27 0.08
CA TYR A 39 7.22 -7.95 0.76
C TYR A 39 7.05 -8.78 2.02
N THR A 40 6.36 -8.21 3.01
CA THR A 40 6.00 -8.90 4.25
C THR A 40 4.50 -8.83 4.46
N GLY A 41 3.88 -9.99 4.63
CA GLY A 41 2.48 -10.16 5.03
C GLY A 41 1.44 -9.55 4.09
N PRO A 42 0.16 -9.84 4.36
CA PRO A 42 -0.91 -8.86 4.20
C PRO A 42 -1.12 -8.15 5.55
N PHE A 43 -0.97 -6.83 5.57
CA PHE A 43 -1.31 -6.02 6.74
C PHE A 43 -2.72 -5.44 6.58
N SER A 44 -3.52 -5.50 7.65
CA SER A 44 -4.74 -4.71 7.71
C SER A 44 -4.40 -3.24 7.89
N LYS A 45 -5.23 -2.35 7.33
CA LYS A 45 -5.07 -0.89 7.45
C LYS A 45 -4.85 -0.47 8.91
N SER A 46 -5.72 -0.93 9.83
CA SER A 46 -5.64 -0.59 11.25
C SER A 46 -4.35 -1.06 11.93
N ARG A 47 -3.84 -2.24 11.56
CA ARG A 47 -2.57 -2.75 12.10
C ARG A 47 -1.40 -1.88 11.64
N LEU A 48 -1.41 -1.46 10.38
CA LEU A 48 -0.36 -0.61 9.83
C LEU A 48 -0.40 0.78 10.47
N GLU A 49 -1.60 1.37 10.61
CA GLU A 49 -1.80 2.65 11.31
C GLU A 49 -1.29 2.63 12.75
N LEU A 50 -1.53 1.55 13.49
CA LEU A 50 -0.99 1.39 14.84
C LEU A 50 0.54 1.25 14.88
N LEU A 51 1.14 0.72 13.82
CA LEU A 51 2.57 0.46 13.76
C LEU A 51 3.39 1.68 13.34
N ILE A 52 2.91 2.43 12.34
CA ILE A 52 3.66 3.55 11.72
C ILE A 52 2.97 4.91 11.87
N GLY A 53 1.76 4.95 12.43
CA GLY A 53 0.92 6.13 12.45
C GLY A 53 0.14 6.36 11.15
N PRO A 54 -0.48 7.54 10.99
CA PRO A 54 -1.20 7.90 9.78
C PRO A 54 -0.29 7.90 8.54
N PHE A 55 -0.75 7.27 7.45
CA PHE A 55 0.06 7.11 6.24
C PHE A 55 -0.71 7.46 4.96
N ARG A 56 0.04 7.70 3.86
CA ARG A 56 -0.55 7.83 2.52
C ARG A 56 0.05 6.80 1.60
N SER A 57 -0.80 6.04 0.91
CA SER A 57 -0.34 5.15 -0.16
C SER A 57 -0.52 5.80 -1.53
N SER A 58 0.26 5.35 -2.50
CA SER A 58 0.03 5.64 -3.90
C SER A 58 -0.95 4.61 -4.49
N PRO A 59 -1.76 4.99 -5.48
CA PRO A 59 -2.60 4.03 -6.21
C PRO A 59 -1.71 3.10 -7.06
N LEU A 60 -2.14 1.84 -7.20
CA LEU A 60 -1.56 0.84 -8.11
C LEU A 60 -2.09 1.00 -9.53
#